data_AF-A0AAU5B4F7-F1
#
_entry.id   AF-A0AAU5B4F7-F1
#
_cell.length_a   1.000
_cell.length_b   1.000
_cell.length_c   1.000
_cell.angle_alpha   90.00
_cell.angle_beta   90.00
_cell.angle_gamma   90.00
#
_symmetry.space_group_name_H-M   'P 1'
#
loop_
_entity.id
_entity.type
_entity.pdbx_description
1 polymer ?
#
loop_
_entity_poly.entity_id
_entity_poly.type
_entity_poly.pdbx_seq_one_letter_code
_entity_poly.pdbx_strand_id
1 'polypeptide(L)'
;MFAGFVEREAPAVPLPGRSTGRRFAVLTALGRRDLSLARLAEGHLDAAAILHEVEGSLPGPGERWGVWAARPPSPVVNATRTEDGWSLSGVKPYCSGARFCTHALVTAEADDGYRLFAVALDHAGVTPLPGTWPAVGMADSDSLDVSFTDVPARAVGEPGAYVERPGFLHGGVGVAACWLGGAHAVAAPLYERSGAGRLNEHAAAHLGAVDVLLSTADTVMRRAAEDIDADPLDERGQARVRGMRVRALVEKVCAEVLDHTGRALGAGPLCHDEHHARAVADLTVYIRQHHAEGDLAQLGHAIGDGSRETR
;
A
#
# COMPACT_ATOMS: atom_id res chain seq x y z
N MET A 1 1.66 17.85 -3.64
CA MET A 1 0.70 16.97 -4.34
C MET A 1 -0.23 16.24 -3.37
N PHE A 2 0.30 15.55 -2.34
CA PHE A 2 -0.51 14.79 -1.38
C PHE A 2 -1.60 15.60 -0.64
N ALA A 3 -1.29 16.78 -0.08
CA ALA A 3 -2.31 17.63 0.55
C ALA A 3 -3.48 17.96 -0.39
N GLY A 4 -3.16 18.26 -1.66
CA GLY A 4 -4.18 18.52 -2.68
C GLY A 4 -5.04 17.30 -3.02
N PHE A 5 -4.49 16.08 -2.95
CA PHE A 5 -5.28 14.85 -3.07
C PHE A 5 -6.25 14.72 -1.89
N VAL A 6 -5.76 14.89 -0.65
CA VAL A 6 -6.58 14.79 0.57
C VAL A 6 -7.74 15.79 0.56
N GLU A 7 -7.49 17.02 0.12
CA GLU A 7 -8.52 18.06 0.09
C GLU A 7 -9.58 17.87 -1.01
N ARG A 8 -9.17 17.39 -2.20
CA ARG A 8 -10.01 17.47 -3.41
C ARG A 8 -10.49 16.13 -3.96
N GLU A 9 -9.70 15.08 -3.76
CA GLU A 9 -9.92 13.78 -4.39
C GLU A 9 -10.36 12.73 -3.37
N ALA A 10 -9.70 12.66 -2.20
CA ALA A 10 -9.96 11.65 -1.17
C ALA A 10 -11.43 11.56 -0.70
N PRO A 11 -12.17 12.67 -0.49
CA PRO A 11 -13.57 12.60 -0.04
C PRO A 11 -14.51 11.91 -1.04
N ALA A 12 -14.13 11.84 -2.31
CA ALA A 12 -14.91 11.19 -3.37
C ALA A 12 -14.53 9.72 -3.59
N VAL A 13 -13.50 9.22 -2.90
CA VAL A 13 -13.07 7.82 -3.00
C VAL A 13 -13.93 6.96 -2.07
N PRO A 14 -14.58 5.90 -2.57
CA PRO A 14 -15.43 5.07 -1.74
C PRO A 14 -14.61 4.26 -0.73
N LEU A 15 -15.23 3.98 0.41
CA LEU A 15 -14.76 2.98 1.37
C LEU A 15 -14.79 1.57 0.73
N PRO A 16 -13.93 0.64 1.17
CA PRO A 16 -13.97 -0.76 0.74
C PRO A 16 -15.37 -1.38 0.93
N GLY A 17 -15.76 -2.30 0.05
CA GLY A 17 -17.02 -3.02 0.14
C GLY A 17 -18.28 -2.26 -0.31
N ARG A 18 -18.12 -1.06 -0.90
CA ARG A 18 -19.24 -0.26 -1.45
C ARG A 18 -19.14 -0.08 -2.97
N SER A 19 -17.95 0.29 -3.43
CA SER A 19 -17.61 0.50 -4.84
C SER A 19 -16.11 0.30 -4.99
N THR A 20 -15.64 -0.87 -4.56
CA THR A 20 -14.22 -1.22 -4.47
C THR A 20 -13.52 -1.07 -5.82
N GLY A 21 -14.22 -1.33 -6.93
CA GLY A 21 -13.68 -1.14 -8.28
C GLY A 21 -13.29 0.32 -8.57
N ARG A 22 -14.13 1.28 -8.15
CA ARG A 22 -13.81 2.72 -8.27
C ARG A 22 -12.64 3.11 -7.38
N ARG A 23 -12.55 2.56 -6.17
CA ARG A 23 -11.41 2.76 -5.27
C ARG A 23 -10.11 2.28 -5.91
N PHE A 24 -10.09 1.06 -6.45
CA PHE A 24 -8.92 0.52 -7.13
C PHE A 24 -8.54 1.32 -8.36
N ALA A 25 -9.52 1.77 -9.17
CA ALA A 25 -9.24 2.63 -10.32
C ALA A 25 -8.53 3.94 -9.92
N VAL A 26 -8.93 4.57 -8.81
CA VAL A 26 -8.24 5.76 -8.28
C VAL A 26 -6.81 5.42 -7.86
N LEU A 27 -6.62 4.34 -7.10
CA LEU A 27 -5.29 3.91 -6.63
C LEU A 27 -4.35 3.54 -7.79
N THR A 28 -4.86 2.87 -8.82
CA THR A 28 -4.11 2.56 -10.05
C THR A 28 -3.78 3.81 -10.84
N ALA A 29 -4.72 4.76 -10.97
CA ALA A 29 -4.44 6.04 -11.63
C ALA A 29 -3.38 6.86 -10.88
N LEU A 30 -3.39 6.83 -9.55
CA LEU A 30 -2.35 7.44 -8.72
C LEU A 30 -1.00 6.75 -8.93
N GLY A 31 -0.95 5.41 -8.87
CA GLY A 31 0.28 4.65 -9.08
C GLY A 31 0.88 4.87 -10.48
N ARG A 32 0.03 5.05 -11.49
CA ARG A 32 0.46 5.40 -12.85
C ARG A 32 1.03 6.80 -12.96
N ARG A 33 0.52 7.73 -12.14
CA ARG A 33 0.98 9.12 -12.11
C ARG A 33 2.28 9.27 -11.31
N ASP A 34 2.32 8.72 -10.10
CA ASP A 34 3.43 8.84 -9.15
C ASP A 34 3.23 7.81 -8.02
N LEU A 35 4.14 6.83 -7.92
CA LEU A 35 4.03 5.74 -6.94
C LEU A 35 4.22 6.20 -5.49
N SER A 36 5.06 7.22 -5.27
CA SER A 36 5.26 7.82 -3.96
C SER A 36 3.99 8.53 -3.48
N LEU A 37 3.33 9.28 -4.36
CA LEU A 37 2.02 9.86 -4.09
C LEU A 37 0.96 8.78 -3.86
N ALA A 38 0.96 7.73 -4.67
CA ALA A 38 0.04 6.61 -4.51
C ALA A 38 0.18 5.95 -3.12
N ARG A 39 1.41 5.79 -2.62
CA ARG A 39 1.66 5.27 -1.28
C ARG A 39 1.09 6.15 -0.18
N LEU A 40 1.26 7.47 -0.27
CA LEU A 40 0.71 8.41 0.71
C LEU A 40 -0.83 8.44 0.68
N ALA A 41 -1.40 8.48 -0.53
CA ALA A 41 -2.84 8.47 -0.74
C ALA A 41 -3.48 7.16 -0.25
N GLU A 42 -2.87 6.02 -0.56
CA GLU A 42 -3.31 4.70 -0.10
C GLU A 42 -3.32 4.63 1.42
N GLY A 43 -2.25 5.07 2.09
CA GLY A 43 -2.19 5.13 3.55
C GLY A 43 -3.28 6.01 4.17
N HIS A 44 -3.56 7.19 3.60
CA HIS A 44 -4.66 8.03 4.07
C HIS A 44 -6.03 7.38 3.87
N LEU A 45 -6.25 6.77 2.71
CA LEU A 45 -7.49 6.08 2.40
C LEU A 45 -7.69 4.81 3.23
N ASP A 46 -6.62 4.14 3.66
CA ASP A 46 -6.69 3.00 4.59
C ASP A 46 -6.97 3.48 6.02
N ALA A 47 -6.34 4.58 6.47
CA ALA A 47 -6.68 5.20 7.75
C ALA A 47 -8.17 5.57 7.85
N ALA A 48 -8.73 6.15 6.79
CA ALA A 48 -10.16 6.44 6.72
C ALA A 48 -11.03 5.17 6.80
N ALA A 49 -10.60 4.07 6.17
CA ALA A 49 -11.32 2.81 6.24
C ALA A 49 -11.26 2.19 7.65
N ILE A 50 -10.08 2.20 8.30
CA ILE A 50 -9.89 1.70 9.66
C ILE A 50 -10.75 2.49 10.65
N LEU A 51 -10.68 3.82 10.62
CA LEU A 51 -11.46 4.68 11.53
C LEU A 51 -12.97 4.48 11.35
N HIS A 52 -13.43 4.33 10.10
CA HIS A 52 -14.84 4.08 9.83
C HIS A 52 -15.31 2.74 10.37
N GLU A 53 -14.53 1.68 10.15
CA GLU A 53 -14.87 0.31 10.53
C GLU A 53 -14.82 0.10 12.04
N VAL A 54 -13.85 0.73 12.72
CA VAL A 54 -13.60 0.51 14.16
C VAL A 54 -14.37 1.51 15.03
N GLU A 55 -14.53 2.76 14.60
CA GLU A 55 -15.06 3.85 15.44
C GLU A 55 -16.28 4.57 14.83
N GLY A 56 -16.63 4.27 13.57
CA GLY A 56 -17.66 5.01 12.85
C GLY A 56 -17.26 6.46 12.50
N SER A 57 -15.97 6.80 12.62
CA SER A 57 -15.43 8.14 12.37
C SER A 57 -14.67 8.20 11.03
N LEU A 58 -14.33 9.41 10.58
CA LEU A 58 -13.51 9.67 9.41
C LEU A 58 -12.48 10.75 9.74
N PRO A 59 -11.35 10.82 9.00
CA PRO A 59 -10.44 11.96 9.05
C PRO A 59 -11.16 13.30 8.92
N GLY A 60 -10.75 14.27 9.73
CA GLY A 60 -11.23 15.65 9.64
C GLY A 60 -10.74 16.38 8.38
N PRO A 61 -11.37 17.51 8.02
CA PRO A 61 -10.95 18.32 6.87
C PRO A 61 -9.47 18.74 6.96
N GLY A 62 -8.70 18.48 5.90
CA GLY A 62 -7.28 18.83 5.83
C GLY A 62 -6.33 17.91 6.63
N GLU A 63 -6.87 16.95 7.39
CA GLU A 63 -6.05 15.99 8.11
C GLU A 63 -5.43 14.98 7.14
N ARG A 64 -4.11 14.89 7.19
CA ARG A 64 -3.33 13.95 6.39
C ARG A 64 -2.92 12.79 7.28
N TRP A 65 -3.41 11.61 6.97
CA TRP A 65 -3.24 10.43 7.81
C TRP A 65 -2.28 9.43 7.17
N GLY A 66 -1.40 8.85 7.99
CA GLY A 66 -0.62 7.65 7.66
C GLY A 66 -1.10 6.43 8.44
N VAL A 67 -0.79 5.23 7.94
CA VAL A 67 -0.92 3.96 8.67
C VAL A 67 0.47 3.34 8.81
N TRP A 68 1.00 3.35 10.03
CA TRP A 68 2.33 2.86 10.36
C TRP A 68 2.19 1.57 11.17
N ALA A 69 2.06 0.46 10.44
CA ALA A 69 1.76 -0.85 11.01
C ALA A 69 2.92 -1.86 10.92
N ALA A 70 4.09 -1.45 10.42
CA ALA A 70 5.27 -2.32 10.33
C ALA A 70 5.66 -2.87 11.71
N ARG A 71 5.91 -4.17 11.79
CA ARG A 71 6.26 -4.88 13.04
C ARG A 71 7.56 -5.68 12.87
N PRO A 72 8.72 -5.02 12.68
CA PRO A 72 9.99 -5.72 12.73
C PRO A 72 10.30 -6.20 14.15
N PRO A 73 11.25 -7.13 14.33
CA PRO A 73 11.69 -7.55 15.67
C PRO A 73 12.26 -6.40 16.52
N SER A 74 12.86 -5.40 15.85
CA SER A 74 13.37 -4.15 16.44
C SER A 74 13.59 -3.13 15.29
N PRO A 75 13.46 -1.82 15.53
CA PRO A 75 12.95 -1.17 16.76
C PRO A 75 11.45 -1.39 16.97
N VAL A 76 10.98 -1.15 18.19
CA VAL A 76 9.57 -1.25 18.59
C VAL A 76 9.07 0.07 19.20
N VAL A 77 7.75 0.24 19.20
CA VAL A 77 7.05 1.29 19.96
C VAL A 77 6.24 0.61 21.06
N ASN A 78 6.38 1.11 22.28
CA ASN A 78 5.60 0.67 23.43
C ASN A 78 4.52 1.71 23.74
N ALA A 79 3.37 1.24 24.17
CA ALA A 79 2.26 2.03 24.67
C ALA A 79 2.06 1.73 26.16
N THR A 80 2.08 2.76 26.99
CA THR A 80 1.88 2.64 28.43
C THR A 80 0.65 3.43 28.85
N ARG A 81 -0.16 2.85 29.75
CA ARG A 81 -1.27 3.58 30.36
C ARG A 81 -0.75 4.63 31.34
N THR A 82 -1.32 5.82 31.26
CA THR A 82 -1.09 6.98 32.12
C THR A 82 -2.43 7.44 32.72
N GLU A 83 -2.40 8.41 33.63
CA GLU A 83 -3.63 9.00 34.19
C GLU A 83 -4.49 9.68 33.10
N ASP A 84 -3.85 10.23 32.06
CA ASP A 84 -4.48 10.99 30.98
C ASP A 84 -4.78 10.17 29.72
N GLY A 85 -4.58 8.85 29.75
CA GLY A 85 -4.80 7.96 28.60
C GLY A 85 -3.57 7.12 28.26
N TRP A 86 -3.23 7.00 26.98
CA TRP A 86 -2.06 6.24 26.53
C TRP A 86 -0.91 7.15 26.13
N SER A 87 0.31 6.67 26.35
CA SER A 87 1.54 7.34 25.93
C SER A 87 2.41 6.39 25.11
N LEU A 88 2.92 6.85 23.97
CA LEU A 88 3.81 6.09 23.09
C LEU A 88 5.26 6.52 23.24
N SER A 89 6.15 5.53 23.37
CA SER A 89 7.59 5.71 23.42
C SER A 89 8.33 4.63 22.61
N GLY A 90 9.32 5.03 21.81
CA GLY A 90 10.12 4.13 20.97
C GLY A 90 10.36 4.67 19.56
N VAL A 91 10.66 3.77 18.62
CA VAL A 91 10.87 4.14 17.21
C VAL A 91 10.03 3.26 16.31
N LYS A 92 9.27 3.89 15.41
CA LYS A 92 8.49 3.23 14.39
C LYS A 92 9.18 3.34 13.03
N PRO A 93 9.56 2.23 12.38
CA PRO A 93 10.18 2.31 11.08
C PRO A 93 9.17 2.39 9.94
N TYR A 94 9.65 2.81 8.77
CA TYR A 94 8.87 2.87 7.52
C TYR A 94 7.60 3.74 7.61
N CYS A 95 7.72 4.92 8.24
CA CYS A 95 6.58 5.82 8.43
C CYS A 95 6.35 6.66 7.18
N SER A 96 5.69 6.10 6.15
CA SER A 96 5.38 6.85 4.93
C SER A 96 4.66 8.17 5.25
N GLY A 97 5.17 9.26 4.70
CA GLY A 97 4.70 10.62 4.97
C GLY A 97 5.15 11.19 6.31
N ALA A 98 6.28 10.75 6.86
CA ALA A 98 6.76 11.12 8.19
C ALA A 98 6.75 12.63 8.49
N ARG A 99 7.04 13.47 7.49
CA ARG A 99 7.05 14.95 7.60
C ARG A 99 5.82 15.61 6.99
N PHE A 100 4.94 14.84 6.31
CA PHE A 100 3.79 15.36 5.58
C PHE A 100 2.44 15.00 6.20
N CYS A 101 2.38 13.94 7.00
CA CYS A 101 1.17 13.56 7.72
C CYS A 101 1.00 14.46 8.94
N THR A 102 -0.25 14.80 9.26
CA THR A 102 -0.63 15.49 10.50
C THR A 102 -1.02 14.49 11.59
N HIS A 103 -1.48 13.31 11.18
CA HIS A 103 -1.92 12.24 12.06
C HIS A 103 -1.38 10.90 11.56
N ALA A 104 -1.25 9.92 12.47
CA ALA A 104 -0.98 8.54 12.09
C ALA A 104 -1.75 7.57 12.96
N LEU A 105 -2.11 6.44 12.34
CA LEU A 105 -2.43 5.21 13.04
C LEU A 105 -1.14 4.41 13.24
N VAL A 106 -0.73 4.20 14.47
CA VAL A 106 0.54 3.58 14.86
C VAL A 106 0.23 2.31 15.63
N THR A 107 0.77 1.18 15.19
CA THR A 107 0.72 -0.03 16.03
C THR A 107 1.85 -0.04 17.05
N ALA A 108 1.52 -0.43 18.28
CA ALA A 108 2.47 -0.48 19.40
C ALA A 108 2.19 -1.68 20.31
N GLU A 109 3.23 -2.14 21.01
CA GLU A 109 3.10 -3.15 22.07
C GLU A 109 2.53 -2.48 23.33
N ALA A 110 1.49 -3.06 23.92
CA ALA A 110 0.87 -2.58 25.15
C ALA A 110 0.74 -3.73 26.16
N ASP A 111 0.57 -3.42 27.44
CA ASP A 111 0.38 -4.43 28.50
C ASP A 111 -0.85 -5.31 28.26
N ASP A 112 -1.87 -4.79 27.59
CA ASP A 112 -3.09 -5.51 27.20
C ASP A 112 -3.01 -6.12 25.79
N GLY A 113 -1.84 -6.06 25.15
CA GLY A 113 -1.55 -6.67 23.86
C GLY A 113 -1.32 -5.66 22.74
N TYR A 114 -0.78 -6.16 21.63
CA TYR A 114 -0.49 -5.36 20.44
C TYR A 114 -1.77 -4.75 19.87
N ARG A 115 -1.82 -3.41 19.75
CA ARG A 115 -3.01 -2.68 19.28
C ARG A 115 -2.64 -1.41 18.51
N LEU A 116 -3.67 -0.75 17.98
CA LEU A 116 -3.55 0.44 17.14
C LEU A 116 -3.85 1.72 17.94
N PHE A 117 -3.10 2.78 17.67
CA PHE A 117 -3.24 4.08 18.31
C PHE A 117 -3.29 5.20 17.28
N ALA A 118 -4.18 6.17 17.47
CA ALA A 118 -4.20 7.43 16.75
C ALA A 118 -3.31 8.46 17.46
N VAL A 119 -2.45 9.12 16.70
CA VAL A 119 -1.46 10.09 17.20
C VAL A 119 -1.49 11.35 16.35
N ALA A 120 -1.47 12.53 16.99
CA ALA A 120 -1.19 13.81 16.35
C ALA A 120 0.33 13.99 16.21
N LEU A 121 0.80 14.28 15.00
CA LEU A 121 2.23 14.26 14.66
C LEU A 121 2.92 15.62 14.84
N ASP A 122 2.19 16.66 15.20
CA ASP A 122 2.71 17.98 15.55
C ASP A 122 3.17 18.07 17.02
N HIS A 123 2.95 17.03 17.81
CA HIS A 123 3.42 16.95 19.20
C HIS A 123 4.96 16.96 19.28
N ALA A 124 5.51 17.71 20.24
CA ALA A 124 6.97 17.91 20.37
C ALA A 124 7.78 16.62 20.62
N GLY A 125 7.14 15.58 21.15
CA GLY A 125 7.73 14.25 21.34
C GLY A 125 7.78 13.38 20.08
N VAL A 126 7.25 13.84 18.95
CA VAL A 126 7.29 13.13 17.65
C VAL A 126 8.44 13.70 16.82
N THR A 127 9.38 12.85 16.41
CA THR A 127 10.54 13.28 15.63
C THR A 127 10.83 12.32 14.48
N PRO A 128 10.58 12.70 13.22
CA PRO A 128 11.11 12.01 12.05
C PRO A 128 12.64 12.01 12.08
N LEU A 129 13.26 10.84 11.91
CA LEU A 129 14.70 10.65 12.04
C LEU A 129 15.39 10.81 10.68
N PRO A 130 16.17 11.90 10.44
CA PRO A 130 16.83 12.12 9.16
C PRO A 130 17.81 11.00 8.80
N GLY A 131 17.93 10.66 7.52
CA GLY A 131 18.88 9.67 7.02
C GLY A 131 18.44 8.21 7.16
N THR A 132 17.28 7.95 7.76
CA THR A 132 16.71 6.58 7.91
C THR A 132 16.00 6.06 6.65
N TRP A 133 15.78 6.94 5.65
CA TRP A 133 15.24 6.57 4.35
C TRP A 133 16.14 7.06 3.19
N PRO A 134 17.29 6.40 2.94
CA PRO A 134 18.21 6.76 1.85
C PRO A 134 17.78 6.20 0.48
N ALA A 135 16.56 5.68 0.37
CA ALA A 135 16.10 4.95 -0.82
C ALA A 135 16.02 5.87 -2.05
N VAL A 136 16.54 5.40 -3.19
CA VAL A 136 16.41 6.08 -4.48
C VAL A 136 14.99 5.92 -5.02
N GLY A 137 14.49 4.68 -5.04
CA GLY A 137 13.09 4.39 -5.33
C GLY A 137 12.22 4.67 -4.12
N MET A 138 11.01 5.17 -4.35
CA MET A 138 10.07 5.61 -3.32
C MET A 138 10.64 6.71 -2.42
N ALA A 139 11.62 7.49 -2.90
CA ALA A 139 12.26 8.57 -2.15
C ALA A 139 11.22 9.59 -1.64
N ASP A 140 10.29 9.98 -2.52
CA ASP A 140 9.27 10.99 -2.24
C ASP A 140 8.12 10.45 -1.36
N SER A 141 8.11 9.15 -1.03
CA SER A 141 7.15 8.57 -0.07
C SER A 141 7.44 9.00 1.37
N ASP A 142 8.62 9.57 1.62
CA ASP A 142 9.04 10.11 2.90
C ASP A 142 8.87 9.10 4.05
N SER A 143 9.32 7.87 3.81
CA SER A 143 9.15 6.72 4.72
C SER A 143 10.24 6.64 5.79
N LEU A 144 10.61 7.79 6.38
CA LEU A 144 11.58 7.87 7.49
C LEU A 144 11.10 7.04 8.68
N ASP A 145 12.04 6.64 9.53
CA ASP A 145 11.69 6.18 10.88
C ASP A 145 11.26 7.39 11.72
N VAL A 146 10.33 7.19 12.65
CA VAL A 146 9.81 8.22 13.54
C VAL A 146 10.00 7.80 14.98
N SER A 147 10.66 8.64 15.78
CA SER A 147 10.79 8.48 17.22
C SER A 147 9.61 9.12 17.94
N PHE A 148 9.14 8.44 18.98
CA PHE A 148 8.14 8.91 19.92
C PHE A 148 8.77 8.97 21.31
N THR A 149 8.62 10.11 21.99
CA THR A 149 9.01 10.32 23.39
C THR A 149 7.79 10.81 24.17
N ASP A 150 7.20 9.90 24.94
CA ASP A 150 6.04 10.12 25.79
C ASP A 150 4.88 10.85 25.09
N VAL A 151 4.55 10.38 23.88
CA VAL A 151 3.57 11.04 23.01
C VAL A 151 2.15 10.60 23.39
N PRO A 152 1.23 11.52 23.75
CA PRO A 152 -0.16 11.18 24.00
C PRO A 152 -0.79 10.50 22.80
N ALA A 153 -1.53 9.44 23.05
CA ALA A 153 -2.15 8.63 22.02
C ALA A 153 -3.53 8.14 22.43
N ARG A 154 -4.39 7.97 21.42
CA ARG A 154 -5.74 7.44 21.60
C ARG A 154 -5.81 6.03 21.06
N ALA A 155 -6.22 5.06 21.88
CA ALA A 155 -6.44 3.70 21.40
C ALA A 155 -7.56 3.68 20.35
N VAL A 156 -7.36 2.94 19.27
CA VAL A 156 -8.31 2.75 18.17
C VAL A 156 -8.80 1.32 18.18
N GLY A 157 -10.01 1.11 18.71
CA GLY A 157 -10.58 -0.21 18.96
C GLY A 157 -9.84 -1.00 20.04
N GLU A 158 -10.33 -2.21 20.33
CA GLU A 158 -9.69 -3.15 21.27
C GLU A 158 -8.47 -3.87 20.67
N PRO A 159 -7.62 -4.54 21.47
CA PRO A 159 -6.59 -5.41 20.95
C PRO A 159 -7.17 -6.41 19.93
N GLY A 160 -6.48 -6.61 18.81
CA GLY A 160 -6.98 -7.44 17.70
C GLY A 160 -7.89 -6.72 16.69
N ALA A 161 -8.62 -5.66 17.09
CA ALA A 161 -9.62 -4.99 16.25
C ALA A 161 -9.07 -4.47 14.91
N TYR A 162 -7.79 -4.09 14.85
CA TYR A 162 -7.13 -3.67 13.61
C TYR A 162 -6.87 -4.83 12.63
N VAL A 163 -6.41 -5.98 13.12
CA VAL A 163 -5.94 -7.11 12.28
C VAL A 163 -7.05 -8.11 11.96
N GLU A 164 -8.06 -8.21 12.81
CA GLU A 164 -9.20 -9.13 12.66
C GLU A 164 -10.31 -8.58 11.75
N ARG A 165 -10.26 -7.29 11.45
CA ARG A 165 -11.26 -6.61 10.62
C ARG A 165 -11.21 -7.15 9.16
N PRO A 166 -12.35 -7.40 8.49
CA PRO A 166 -12.37 -7.76 7.06
C PRO A 166 -11.60 -6.77 6.19
N GLY A 167 -11.67 -5.48 6.51
CA GLY A 167 -10.94 -4.43 5.82
C GLY A 167 -9.41 -4.57 5.82
N PHE A 168 -8.81 -5.30 6.77
CA PHE A 168 -7.37 -5.57 6.78
C PHE A 168 -6.95 -6.43 5.57
N LEU A 169 -7.75 -7.45 5.27
CA LEU A 169 -7.52 -8.36 4.15
C LEU A 169 -7.82 -7.66 2.81
N HIS A 170 -8.90 -6.88 2.74
CA HIS A 170 -9.26 -6.11 1.55
C HIS A 170 -8.25 -4.98 1.26
N GLY A 171 -7.76 -4.31 2.31
CA GLY A 171 -6.81 -3.20 2.22
C GLY A 171 -5.52 -3.60 1.52
N GLY A 172 -5.02 -4.82 1.76
CA GLY A 172 -3.87 -5.38 1.05
C GLY A 172 -4.01 -5.41 -0.47
N VAL A 173 -5.23 -5.53 -1.00
CA VAL A 173 -5.51 -5.47 -2.45
C VAL A 173 -5.43 -4.04 -2.99
N GLY A 174 -5.78 -3.04 -2.19
CA GLY A 174 -5.62 -1.62 -2.54
C GLY A 174 -4.17 -1.23 -2.82
N VAL A 175 -3.23 -1.74 -2.04
CA VAL A 175 -1.79 -1.57 -2.28
C VAL A 175 -1.38 -2.17 -3.64
N ALA A 176 -1.89 -3.36 -3.97
CA ALA A 176 -1.64 -4.00 -5.26
C ALA A 176 -2.18 -3.16 -6.44
N ALA A 177 -3.31 -2.45 -6.27
CA ALA A 177 -3.82 -1.52 -7.27
C ALA A 177 -2.81 -0.39 -7.57
N CYS A 178 -2.09 0.10 -6.56
CA CYS A 178 -1.03 1.10 -6.72
C CYS A 178 0.14 0.53 -7.52
N TRP A 179 0.59 -0.69 -7.20
CA TRP A 179 1.67 -1.38 -7.92
C TRP A 179 1.32 -1.58 -9.40
N LEU A 180 0.09 -2.01 -9.69
CA LEU A 180 -0.39 -2.18 -11.06
C LEU A 180 -0.36 -0.84 -11.82
N GLY A 181 -0.72 0.27 -11.17
CA GLY A 181 -0.55 1.60 -11.72
C GLY A 181 0.91 1.88 -12.11
N GLY A 182 1.85 1.54 -11.22
CA GLY A 182 3.27 1.64 -11.51
C GLY A 182 3.73 0.77 -12.67
N ALA A 183 3.22 -0.45 -12.80
CA ALA A 183 3.51 -1.32 -13.95
C ALA A 183 3.03 -0.71 -15.27
N HIS A 184 1.84 -0.09 -15.27
CA HIS A 184 1.34 0.69 -16.42
C HIS A 184 2.25 1.88 -16.75
N ALA A 185 2.79 2.59 -15.75
CA ALA A 185 3.75 3.68 -15.97
C ALA A 185 5.08 3.19 -16.54
N VAL A 186 5.60 2.08 -16.02
CA VAL A 186 6.82 1.44 -16.53
C VAL A 186 6.64 1.02 -17.99
N ALA A 187 5.52 0.39 -18.34
CA ALA A 187 5.24 -0.09 -19.69
C ALA A 187 4.96 1.03 -20.71
N ALA A 188 4.61 2.25 -20.26
CA ALA A 188 4.11 3.32 -21.12
C ALA A 188 5.02 3.64 -22.33
N PRO A 189 6.35 3.77 -22.19
CA PRO A 189 7.21 4.07 -23.34
C PRO A 189 7.23 2.97 -24.40
N LEU A 190 6.95 1.71 -24.02
CA LEU A 190 6.85 0.59 -24.97
C LEU A 190 5.59 0.72 -25.83
N TYR A 191 4.45 1.06 -25.21
CA TYR A 191 3.21 1.38 -25.93
C TYR A 191 3.34 2.62 -26.82
N GLU A 192 4.03 3.67 -26.35
CA GLU A 192 4.29 4.88 -27.15
C GLU A 192 5.13 4.59 -28.40
N ARG A 193 6.19 3.76 -28.26
CA ARG A 193 6.98 3.32 -29.42
C ARG A 193 6.14 2.51 -30.42
N SER A 194 5.22 1.67 -29.92
CA SER A 194 4.26 0.94 -30.74
C SER A 194 3.35 1.87 -31.54
N GLY A 195 2.69 2.82 -30.86
CA GLY A 195 1.78 3.78 -31.49
C GLY A 195 2.48 4.68 -32.53
N ALA A 196 3.79 4.89 -32.38
CA ALA A 196 4.61 5.61 -33.35
C ALA A 196 5.17 4.73 -34.49
N GLY A 197 4.86 3.42 -34.52
CA GLY A 197 5.37 2.50 -35.54
C GLY A 197 6.87 2.22 -35.46
N ARG A 198 7.48 2.36 -34.27
CA ARG A 198 8.95 2.29 -34.05
C ARG A 198 9.41 1.01 -33.35
N LEU A 199 8.60 -0.05 -33.34
CA LEU A 199 9.00 -1.34 -32.78
C LEU A 199 9.65 -2.23 -33.84
N ASN A 200 10.77 -2.85 -33.49
CA ASN A 200 11.27 -4.03 -34.20
C ASN A 200 10.54 -5.30 -33.68
N GLU A 201 10.76 -6.43 -34.34
CA GLU A 201 10.06 -7.69 -34.01
C GLU A 201 10.29 -8.16 -32.56
N HIS A 202 11.50 -7.97 -32.02
CA HIS A 202 11.81 -8.35 -30.63
C HIS A 202 11.10 -7.46 -29.62
N ALA A 203 11.07 -6.14 -29.84
CA ALA A 203 10.35 -5.21 -29.01
C ALA A 203 8.82 -5.40 -29.10
N ALA A 204 8.32 -5.81 -30.27
CA ALA A 204 6.91 -6.20 -30.44
C ALA A 204 6.56 -7.48 -29.65
N ALA A 205 7.45 -8.48 -29.62
CA ALA A 205 7.26 -9.68 -28.79
C ALA A 205 7.21 -9.34 -27.29
N HIS A 206 8.10 -8.45 -26.82
CA HIS A 206 8.06 -7.96 -25.45
C HIS A 206 6.78 -7.17 -25.14
N LEU A 207 6.31 -6.34 -26.07
CA LEU A 207 5.04 -5.63 -25.89
C LEU A 207 3.87 -6.61 -25.74
N GLY A 208 3.80 -7.65 -26.57
CA GLY A 208 2.77 -8.68 -26.46
C GLY A 208 2.80 -9.39 -25.09
N ALA A 209 3.99 -9.71 -24.57
CA ALA A 209 4.14 -10.30 -23.24
C ALA A 209 3.65 -9.34 -22.13
N VAL A 210 4.07 -8.07 -22.19
CA VAL A 210 3.63 -7.03 -21.25
C VAL A 210 2.12 -6.83 -21.28
N ASP A 211 1.52 -6.81 -22.47
CA ASP A 211 0.08 -6.60 -22.64
C ASP A 211 -0.75 -7.73 -22.00
N VAL A 212 -0.34 -8.98 -22.22
CA VAL A 212 -0.98 -10.15 -21.59
C VAL A 212 -0.87 -10.08 -20.06
N LEU A 213 0.29 -9.70 -19.54
CA LEU A 213 0.51 -9.58 -18.09
C LEU A 213 -0.36 -8.49 -17.46
N LEU A 214 -0.36 -7.28 -18.04
CA LEU A 214 -1.15 -6.15 -17.54
C LEU A 214 -2.66 -6.45 -17.64
N SER A 215 -3.13 -6.96 -18.78
CA SER A 215 -4.53 -7.36 -18.98
C SER A 215 -4.99 -8.43 -17.99
N THR A 216 -4.11 -9.38 -17.66
CA THR A 216 -4.36 -10.41 -16.64
C THR A 216 -4.50 -9.78 -15.25
N ALA A 217 -3.59 -8.89 -14.87
CA ALA A 217 -3.65 -8.21 -13.58
C ALA A 217 -4.88 -7.30 -13.46
N ASP A 218 -5.20 -6.51 -14.48
CA ASP A 218 -6.39 -5.66 -14.52
C ASP A 218 -7.67 -6.49 -14.35
N THR A 219 -7.74 -7.64 -15.04
CA THR A 219 -8.87 -8.57 -14.93
C THR A 219 -9.03 -9.12 -13.52
N VAL A 220 -7.93 -9.54 -12.89
CA VAL A 220 -7.95 -10.07 -11.52
C VAL A 220 -8.28 -8.99 -10.50
N MET A 221 -7.78 -7.76 -10.67
CA MET A 221 -8.11 -6.63 -9.81
C MET A 221 -9.60 -6.27 -9.88
N ARG A 222 -10.18 -6.23 -11.09
CA ARG A 222 -11.62 -5.99 -11.27
C ARG A 222 -12.43 -7.11 -10.61
N ARG A 223 -12.05 -8.36 -10.81
CA ARG A 223 -12.74 -9.50 -10.17
C ARG A 223 -12.65 -9.45 -8.65
N ALA A 224 -11.48 -9.12 -8.11
CA ALA A 224 -11.28 -8.97 -6.68
C ALA A 224 -12.18 -7.87 -6.10
N ALA A 225 -12.32 -6.74 -6.80
CA ALA A 225 -13.23 -5.68 -6.40
C ALA A 225 -14.70 -6.14 -6.38
N GLU A 226 -15.16 -6.84 -7.43
CA GLU A 226 -16.51 -7.41 -7.50
C GLU A 226 -16.76 -8.38 -6.33
N ASP A 227 -15.81 -9.27 -6.06
CA ASP A 227 -15.94 -10.25 -4.98
C ASP A 227 -15.89 -9.59 -3.59
N ILE A 228 -15.15 -8.47 -3.41
CA ILE A 228 -15.12 -7.70 -2.15
C ILE A 228 -16.45 -6.97 -1.94
N ASP A 229 -16.99 -6.32 -2.96
CA ASP A 229 -18.28 -5.63 -2.87
C ASP A 229 -19.44 -6.63 -2.65
N ALA A 230 -19.32 -7.86 -3.16
CA ALA A 230 -20.31 -8.92 -2.97
C ALA A 230 -20.23 -9.62 -1.59
N ASP A 231 -19.15 -9.44 -0.84
CA ASP A 231 -18.95 -10.00 0.51
C ASP A 231 -17.97 -9.13 1.31
N PRO A 232 -18.42 -7.92 1.71
CA PRO A 232 -17.56 -6.92 2.32
C PRO A 232 -17.15 -7.30 3.75
N LEU A 233 -17.97 -8.11 4.43
CA LEU A 233 -17.72 -8.57 5.80
C LEU A 233 -16.97 -9.92 5.85
N ASP A 234 -16.58 -10.46 4.69
CA ASP A 234 -15.92 -11.76 4.56
C ASP A 234 -16.67 -12.92 5.23
N GLU A 235 -18.01 -12.94 5.11
CA GLU A 235 -18.86 -14.00 5.66
C GLU A 235 -18.51 -15.38 5.08
N ARG A 236 -17.94 -15.41 3.86
CA ARG A 236 -17.49 -16.65 3.21
C ARG A 236 -16.04 -17.03 3.54
N GLY A 237 -15.33 -16.24 4.33
CA GLY A 237 -13.94 -16.49 4.74
C GLY A 237 -12.94 -16.59 3.58
N GLN A 238 -13.18 -15.87 2.48
CA GLN A 238 -12.36 -15.94 1.26
C GLN A 238 -11.37 -14.76 1.14
N ALA A 239 -11.52 -13.70 1.94
CA ALA A 239 -10.76 -12.48 1.76
C ALA A 239 -9.26 -12.71 1.94
N ARG A 240 -8.86 -13.57 2.90
CA ARG A 240 -7.45 -13.87 3.15
C ARG A 240 -6.78 -14.48 1.92
N VAL A 241 -7.34 -15.58 1.41
CA VAL A 241 -6.79 -16.29 0.24
C VAL A 241 -6.86 -15.42 -1.02
N ARG A 242 -7.97 -14.69 -1.22
CA ARG A 242 -8.12 -13.73 -2.32
C ARG A 242 -7.04 -12.65 -2.27
N GLY A 243 -6.87 -11.99 -1.12
CA GLY A 243 -5.88 -10.93 -0.93
C GLY A 243 -4.46 -11.40 -1.22
N MET A 244 -4.06 -12.56 -0.67
CA MET A 244 -2.74 -13.16 -0.93
C MET A 244 -2.53 -13.49 -2.41
N ARG A 245 -3.52 -14.11 -3.07
CA ARG A 245 -3.42 -14.44 -4.50
C ARG A 245 -3.29 -13.20 -5.38
N VAL A 246 -4.10 -12.18 -5.12
CA VAL A 246 -4.09 -10.95 -5.92
C VAL A 246 -2.76 -10.22 -5.75
N ARG A 247 -2.28 -10.05 -4.49
CA ARG A 247 -0.99 -9.40 -4.22
C ARG A 247 0.17 -10.15 -4.87
N ALA A 248 0.21 -11.47 -4.74
CA ALA A 248 1.26 -12.30 -5.34
C ALA A 248 1.26 -12.23 -6.88
N LEU A 249 0.08 -12.28 -7.51
CA LEU A 249 -0.02 -12.15 -8.97
C LEU A 249 0.44 -10.76 -9.43
N VAL A 250 -0.04 -9.70 -8.78
CA VAL A 250 0.26 -8.34 -9.20
C VAL A 250 1.74 -8.02 -8.97
N GLU A 251 2.34 -8.46 -7.86
CA GLU A 251 3.78 -8.36 -7.65
C GLU A 251 4.57 -9.05 -8.77
N LYS A 252 4.22 -10.30 -9.10
CA LYS A 252 4.85 -11.06 -10.18
C LYS A 252 4.74 -10.34 -11.53
N VAL A 253 3.54 -9.85 -11.87
CA VAL A 253 3.30 -9.07 -13.09
C VAL A 253 4.16 -7.81 -13.11
N CYS A 254 4.28 -7.08 -12.00
CA CYS A 254 5.12 -5.88 -11.93
C CYS A 254 6.60 -6.23 -12.20
N ALA A 255 7.11 -7.31 -11.61
CA ALA A 255 8.49 -7.76 -11.83
C ALA A 255 8.75 -8.16 -13.29
N GLU A 256 7.82 -8.89 -13.93
CA GLU A 256 7.96 -9.29 -15.33
C GLU A 256 7.81 -8.10 -16.30
N VAL A 257 6.94 -7.13 -15.99
CA VAL A 257 6.80 -5.89 -16.78
C VAL A 257 8.09 -5.06 -16.70
N LEU A 258 8.72 -4.96 -15.53
CA LEU A 258 10.03 -4.32 -15.37
C LEU A 258 11.10 -4.97 -16.27
N ASP A 259 11.22 -6.31 -16.24
CA ASP A 259 12.20 -7.04 -17.05
C ASP A 259 11.94 -6.91 -18.55
N HIS A 260 10.70 -7.18 -19.00
CA HIS A 260 10.35 -7.09 -20.42
C HIS A 260 10.52 -5.68 -20.99
N THR A 261 10.10 -4.67 -20.24
CA THR A 261 10.25 -3.27 -20.67
C THR A 261 11.73 -2.89 -20.77
N GLY A 262 12.54 -3.25 -19.78
CA GLY A 262 13.98 -2.99 -19.78
C GLY A 262 14.68 -3.64 -20.98
N ARG A 263 14.38 -4.92 -21.26
CA ARG A 263 14.94 -5.64 -22.42
C ARG A 263 14.51 -5.05 -23.76
N ALA A 264 13.25 -4.62 -23.88
CA ALA A 264 12.71 -4.05 -25.11
C ALA A 264 13.27 -2.65 -25.43
N LEU A 265 13.52 -1.84 -24.40
CA LEU A 265 13.84 -0.43 -24.57
C LEU A 265 15.32 -0.10 -24.39
N GLY A 266 16.06 -0.96 -23.68
CA GLY A 266 17.44 -0.73 -23.27
C GLY A 266 17.59 0.42 -22.28
N ALA A 267 18.82 0.88 -22.07
CA ALA A 267 19.13 1.93 -21.09
C ALA A 267 18.59 3.33 -21.47
N GLY A 268 18.19 3.55 -22.73
CA GLY A 268 17.82 4.88 -23.24
C GLY A 268 16.80 5.62 -22.37
N PRO A 269 15.57 5.09 -22.16
CA PRO A 269 14.58 5.72 -21.30
C PRO A 269 15.05 5.88 -19.86
N LEU A 270 15.78 4.92 -19.30
CA LEU A 270 16.32 5.02 -17.94
C LEU A 270 17.31 6.19 -17.77
N CYS A 271 18.00 6.59 -18.83
CA CYS A 271 19.00 7.67 -18.79
C CYS A 271 18.47 9.03 -19.27
N HIS A 272 17.35 9.06 -20.00
CA HIS A 272 16.89 10.25 -20.71
C HIS A 272 15.41 10.61 -20.46
N ASP A 273 14.69 9.80 -19.69
CA ASP A 273 13.33 10.05 -19.25
C ASP A 273 13.27 9.91 -17.72
N GLU A 274 13.24 11.05 -17.03
CA GLU A 274 13.20 11.10 -15.56
C GLU A 274 11.94 10.42 -15.01
N HIS A 275 10.80 10.56 -15.69
CA HIS A 275 9.54 9.98 -15.23
C HIS A 275 9.60 8.45 -15.30
N HIS A 276 10.08 7.91 -16.42
CA HIS A 276 10.26 6.46 -16.58
C HIS A 276 11.30 5.91 -15.58
N ALA A 277 12.46 6.56 -15.46
CA ALA A 277 13.50 6.15 -14.54
C ALA A 277 13.00 6.11 -13.08
N ARG A 278 12.23 7.12 -12.67
CA ARG A 278 11.59 7.16 -11.35
C ARG A 278 10.56 6.07 -11.18
N ALA A 279 9.66 5.85 -12.16
CA ALA A 279 8.66 4.79 -12.09
C ALA A 279 9.29 3.40 -11.92
N VAL A 280 10.39 3.13 -12.64
CA VAL A 280 11.16 1.88 -12.51
C VAL A 280 11.77 1.75 -11.12
N ALA A 281 12.46 2.78 -10.62
CA ALA A 281 13.06 2.78 -9.30
C ALA A 281 12.02 2.61 -8.17
N ASP A 282 10.94 3.38 -8.24
CA ASP A 282 9.85 3.37 -7.27
C ASP A 282 9.14 2.01 -7.26
N LEU A 283 8.77 1.47 -8.42
CA LEU A 283 8.07 0.18 -8.50
C LEU A 283 8.94 -0.94 -7.94
N THR A 284 10.24 -0.92 -8.24
CA THR A 284 11.21 -1.91 -7.77
C THR A 284 11.23 -2.00 -6.24
N VAL A 285 11.15 -0.85 -5.55
CA VAL A 285 11.08 -0.79 -4.08
C VAL A 285 9.68 -1.14 -3.58
N TYR A 286 8.63 -0.58 -4.17
CA TYR A 286 7.27 -0.67 -3.61
C TYR A 286 6.73 -2.10 -3.63
N ILE A 287 7.03 -2.89 -4.66
CA ILE A 287 6.57 -4.29 -4.72
C ILE A 287 7.24 -5.19 -3.66
N ARG A 288 8.33 -4.75 -3.02
CA ARG A 288 8.96 -5.49 -1.90
C ARG A 288 8.18 -5.41 -0.59
N GLN A 289 7.06 -4.70 -0.54
CA GLN A 289 6.06 -4.88 0.52
C GLN A 289 5.33 -6.23 0.43
N HIS A 290 5.47 -6.96 -0.68
CA HIS A 290 5.21 -8.39 -0.73
C HIS A 290 6.50 -9.14 -0.37
N HIS A 291 6.48 -10.00 0.65
CA HIS A 291 7.65 -10.70 1.17
C HIS A 291 8.01 -11.96 0.35
N ALA A 292 7.76 -11.92 -0.96
CA ALA A 292 8.06 -12.97 -1.94
C ALA A 292 7.68 -14.38 -1.44
N GLU A 293 8.64 -15.29 -1.30
CA GLU A 293 8.43 -16.67 -0.88
C GLU A 293 7.80 -16.77 0.51
N GLY A 294 8.02 -15.80 1.40
CA GLY A 294 7.39 -15.75 2.72
C GLY A 294 5.88 -15.60 2.62
N ASP A 295 5.39 -14.71 1.75
CA ASP A 295 3.95 -14.53 1.52
C ASP A 295 3.37 -15.71 0.71
N LEU A 296 4.13 -16.29 -0.22
CA LEU A 296 3.70 -17.51 -0.93
C LEU A 296 3.59 -18.74 -0.02
N ALA A 297 4.50 -18.88 0.96
CA ALA A 297 4.41 -19.94 1.97
C ALA A 297 3.14 -19.79 2.82
N GLN A 298 2.83 -18.56 3.26
CA GLN A 298 1.58 -18.27 3.98
C GLN A 298 0.34 -18.63 3.15
N LEU A 299 0.34 -18.33 1.85
CA LEU A 299 -0.73 -18.74 0.93
C LEU A 299 -0.82 -20.27 0.82
N GLY A 300 0.30 -20.97 0.70
CA GLY A 300 0.35 -22.43 0.66
C GLY A 300 -0.26 -23.06 1.91
N HIS A 301 0.09 -22.56 3.09
CA HIS A 301 -0.52 -23.00 4.36
C HIS A 301 -2.02 -22.74 4.40
N ALA A 302 -2.47 -21.53 4.03
CA ALA A 302 -3.90 -21.19 4.04
C ALA A 302 -4.75 -22.10 3.14
N ILE A 303 -4.22 -22.50 1.97
CA ILE A 303 -4.89 -23.45 1.07
C ILE A 303 -4.92 -24.86 1.70
N GLY A 304 -3.82 -25.26 2.33
CA GLY A 304 -3.70 -26.55 3.01
C GLY A 304 -4.68 -26.70 4.19
N ASP A 305 -4.85 -25.65 4.99
CA ASP A 305 -5.74 -25.64 6.15
C ASP A 305 -7.22 -25.69 5.73
N GLY A 306 -7.62 -24.86 4.75
CA GLY A 306 -8.99 -24.89 4.22
C GLY A 306 -9.36 -26.23 3.60
N SER A 307 -8.40 -26.94 2.99
CA SER A 307 -8.61 -28.29 2.42
C SER A 307 -8.80 -29.38 3.48
N ARG A 308 -8.42 -29.12 4.74
CA ARG A 308 -8.62 -30.04 5.87
C ARG A 308 -9.97 -29.83 6.55
N GLU A 309 -10.50 -28.61 6.55
CA GLU A 309 -11.82 -28.29 7.10
C GLU A 309 -12.98 -28.78 6.22
N THR A 310 -12.74 -29.03 4.93
CA THR A 310 -13.75 -29.56 3.99
C THR A 310 -13.75 -31.09 3.86
N ARG A 311 -12.92 -31.82 4.63
CA ARG A 311 -12.88 -33.29 4.67
C ARG A 311 -13.47 -33.81 5.98
#